data_AF-A0A357AGU5-F1
#
_entry.id   AF-A0A357AGU5-F1
#
_cell.length_a   1.000
_cell.length_b   1.000
_cell.length_c   1.000
_cell.angle_alpha   90.00
_cell.angle_beta   90.00
_cell.angle_gamma   90.00
#
_symmetry.space_group_name_H-M   'P 1'
#
loop_
_entity.id
_entity.type
_entity.pdbx_description
1 polymer ?
#
loop_
_entity_poly.entity_id
_entity_poly.type
_entity_poly.pdbx_seq_one_letter_code
_entity_poly.pdbx_strand_id
1 'polypeptide(L)'
;MRIWGDLPKVSGVYSTGRIDRLSIVNEVSSKQDELTISGTAKDFNVAIKALRQISDIRQSRVDEISQKMECGEYSVSASDIADKIIGMLNQKKD
;
A
#
# COMPACT_ATOMS: atom_id res chain seq x y z
N MET A 1 18.99 60.34 -41.64
CA MET A 1 18.96 58.87 -41.74
C MET A 1 19.69 58.42 -43.00
N ARG A 2 20.93 57.94 -42.87
CA ARG A 2 21.57 56.89 -43.70
C ARG A 2 22.68 56.29 -42.83
N ILE A 3 22.56 54.98 -42.61
CA ILE A 3 23.26 54.20 -41.59
C ILE A 3 24.53 53.62 -42.25
N TRP A 4 25.68 53.81 -41.61
CA TRP A 4 26.94 53.19 -42.00
C TRP A 4 26.90 51.73 -41.52
N GLY A 5 26.90 50.77 -42.44
CA GLY A 5 26.78 49.34 -42.14
C GLY A 5 28.12 48.71 -41.85
N ASP A 6 28.29 48.22 -40.64
CA ASP A 6 29.44 47.41 -40.20
C ASP A 6 29.26 45.96 -40.70
N LEU A 7 30.28 45.40 -41.36
CA LEU A 7 30.24 44.04 -41.93
C LEU A 7 30.77 43.03 -40.90
N PRO A 8 29.97 42.05 -40.43
CA PRO A 8 30.47 41.03 -39.51
C PRO A 8 31.39 40.05 -40.25
N LYS A 9 32.66 40.00 -39.84
CA LYS A 9 33.65 39.02 -40.31
C LYS A 9 33.26 37.61 -39.87
N VAL A 10 32.89 36.74 -40.81
CA VAL A 10 32.72 35.30 -40.58
C VAL A 10 34.09 34.62 -40.70
N SER A 11 34.84 34.58 -39.61
CA SER A 11 36.08 33.81 -39.50
C SER A 11 36.00 32.88 -38.28
N GLY A 12 35.21 31.81 -38.40
CA GLY A 12 35.03 30.86 -37.29
C GLY A 12 34.59 29.45 -37.69
N VAL A 13 34.47 29.14 -38.98
CA VAL A 13 33.92 27.85 -39.44
C VAL A 13 35.00 26.80 -39.73
N TYR A 14 36.27 27.11 -39.46
CA TYR A 14 37.37 26.15 -39.56
C TYR A 14 38.01 25.88 -38.19
N SER A 15 37.19 25.67 -37.16
CA SER A 15 37.65 24.92 -35.98
C SER A 15 37.29 23.47 -36.19
N THR A 16 38.30 22.65 -36.43
CA THR A 16 38.27 21.19 -36.35
C THR A 16 38.07 20.76 -34.89
N GLY A 17 36.89 21.09 -34.35
CA GLY A 17 36.37 20.60 -33.09
C GLY A 17 35.44 19.42 -33.38
N ARG A 18 35.60 18.36 -32.58
CA ARG A 18 34.79 17.13 -32.62
C ARG A 18 33.31 17.46 -32.85
N ILE A 19 32.72 16.90 -33.92
CA ILE A 19 31.28 16.91 -34.11
C ILE A 19 30.71 16.09 -32.97
N ASP A 20 30.21 16.78 -31.95
CA ASP A 20 29.41 16.15 -30.91
C ASP A 20 28.17 15.62 -31.61
N ARG A 21 28.07 14.29 -31.70
CA ARG A 21 26.88 13.64 -32.20
C ARG A 21 25.77 14.09 -31.26
N LEU A 22 24.87 14.94 -31.75
CA LEU A 22 23.54 15.04 -31.19
C LEU A 22 22.89 13.67 -31.39
N SER A 23 23.20 12.72 -30.51
CA SER A 23 22.30 11.62 -30.27
C SER A 23 21.05 12.29 -29.72
N ILE A 24 20.07 12.48 -30.60
CA ILE A 24 18.69 12.36 -30.20
C ILE A 24 18.59 10.93 -29.64
N VAL A 25 19.03 10.77 -28.40
CA VAL A 25 18.47 9.80 -27.50
C VAL A 25 17.06 10.33 -27.34
N ASN A 26 16.19 9.94 -28.29
CA ASN A 26 14.84 9.61 -27.89
C ASN A 26 15.09 8.57 -26.82
N GLU A 27 15.13 9.07 -25.58
CA GLU A 27 14.95 8.30 -24.39
C GLU A 27 13.60 7.65 -24.64
N VAL A 28 13.66 6.48 -25.29
CA VAL A 28 12.62 5.49 -25.17
C VAL A 28 12.74 5.12 -23.69
N SER A 29 12.19 6.00 -22.84
CA SER A 29 11.74 5.66 -21.52
C SER A 29 10.94 4.41 -21.78
N SER A 30 11.55 3.26 -21.49
CA SER A 30 10.87 1.99 -21.44
C SER A 30 9.57 2.29 -20.73
N LYS A 31 8.44 2.27 -21.46
CA LYS A 31 7.15 2.48 -20.83
C LYS A 31 7.07 1.39 -19.79
N GLN A 32 7.31 1.75 -18.53
CA GLN A 32 7.20 0.83 -17.43
C GLN A 32 5.74 0.37 -17.46
N ASP A 33 5.53 -0.94 -17.42
CA ASP A 33 4.18 -1.50 -17.41
C ASP A 33 3.43 -0.89 -16.22
N GLU A 34 2.48 -0.01 -16.51
CA GLU A 34 1.69 0.67 -15.50
C GLU A 34 0.47 -0.19 -15.17
N LEU A 35 0.53 -0.89 -14.04
CA LEU A 35 -0.61 -1.63 -13.51
C LEU A 35 -1.54 -0.66 -12.77
N THR A 36 -2.61 -0.23 -13.44
CA THR A 36 -3.66 0.56 -12.79
C THR A 36 -4.58 -0.36 -11.99
N ILE A 37 -4.50 -0.31 -10.66
CA ILE A 37 -5.43 -1.01 -9.77
C ILE A 37 -6.78 -0.28 -9.82
N SER A 38 -7.89 -1.02 -9.93
CA SER A 38 -9.22 -0.42 -9.91
C SER A 38 -9.46 0.36 -8.60
N GLY A 39 -10.23 1.45 -8.66
CA GLY A 39 -10.54 2.24 -7.46
C GLY A 39 -11.15 1.38 -6.34
N THR A 40 -12.05 0.47 -6.69
CA THR A 40 -12.68 -0.47 -5.75
C THR A 40 -11.69 -1.43 -5.10
N ALA A 41 -10.69 -1.92 -5.85
CA ALA A 41 -9.66 -2.79 -5.30
C ALA A 41 -8.73 -2.03 -4.34
N LYS A 42 -8.50 -0.74 -4.56
CA LYS A 42 -7.74 0.10 -3.62
C LYS A 42 -8.49 0.24 -2.29
N ASP A 43 -9.78 0.53 -2.34
CA ASP A 43 -10.63 0.68 -1.14
C ASP A 43 -10.73 -0.63 -0.35
N PHE A 44 -10.90 -1.75 -1.06
CA PHE A 44 -10.91 -3.08 -0.44
C PHE A 44 -9.59 -3.40 0.25
N ASN A 45 -8.45 -3.08 -0.39
CA ASN A 45 -7.14 -3.27 0.23
C ASN A 45 -6.94 -2.41 1.47
N VAL A 46 -7.47 -1.18 1.50
CA VAL A 46 -7.44 -0.32 2.70
C VAL A 46 -8.26 -0.96 3.83
N ALA A 47 -9.46 -1.45 3.54
CA ALA A 47 -10.31 -2.12 4.51
C ALA A 47 -9.64 -3.40 5.07
N ILE A 48 -9.08 -4.25 4.20
CA ILE A 48 -8.36 -5.47 4.63
C ILE A 48 -7.12 -5.13 5.47
N LYS A 49 -6.38 -4.08 5.12
CA LYS A 49 -5.25 -3.61 5.93
C LYS A 49 -5.69 -3.15 7.31
N ALA A 50 -6.79 -2.40 7.41
CA ALA A 50 -7.35 -1.98 8.69
C ALA A 50 -7.79 -3.20 9.53
N LEU A 51 -8.46 -4.18 8.92
CA LEU A 51 -8.87 -5.40 9.61
C LEU A 51 -7.68 -6.23 10.13
N ARG A 52 -6.58 -6.30 9.37
CA ARG A 52 -5.35 -6.99 9.79
C ARG A 52 -4.60 -6.30 10.93
N GLN A 53 -4.77 -4.99 11.09
CA GLN A 53 -4.16 -4.23 12.18
C GLN A 53 -4.90 -4.39 13.51
N ILE A 54 -6.16 -4.86 13.47
CA ILE A 54 -6.91 -5.16 14.68
C ILE A 54 -6.28 -6.38 15.34
N SER A 55 -6.06 -6.30 16.65
CA SER A 55 -5.54 -7.42 17.43
C SER A 55 -6.53 -8.58 17.42
N ASP A 56 -6.01 -9.81 17.23
CA ASP A 56 -6.82 -11.04 17.27
C ASP A 56 -7.58 -11.19 18.61
N ILE A 57 -6.99 -10.68 19.69
CA ILE A 57 -7.57 -10.69 21.03
C ILE A 57 -8.30 -9.38 21.28
N ARG A 58 -9.57 -9.49 21.70
CA ARG A 58 -10.38 -8.36 22.17
C ARG A 58 -10.18 -8.15 23.67
N GLN A 59 -9.13 -7.43 24.05
CA GLN A 59 -8.75 -7.22 25.46
C GLN A 59 -9.91 -6.73 26.33
N SER A 60 -10.69 -5.76 25.86
CA SER A 60 -11.86 -5.25 26.59
C SER A 60 -12.85 -6.34 27.06
N ARG A 61 -13.04 -7.42 26.27
CA ARG A 61 -13.93 -8.52 26.66
C ARG A 61 -13.26 -9.47 27.64
N VAL A 62 -11.96 -9.68 27.51
CA VAL A 62 -11.15 -10.47 28.46
C VAL A 62 -11.18 -9.79 29.82
N ASP A 63 -10.90 -8.49 29.85
CA ASP A 63 -10.87 -7.69 31.08
C ASP A 63 -12.24 -7.70 31.79
N GLU A 64 -13.34 -7.54 31.04
CA GLU A 64 -14.70 -7.62 31.59
C GLU A 64 -14.98 -8.98 32.24
N ILE A 65 -14.60 -10.07 31.60
CA ILE A 65 -14.81 -11.43 32.14
C ILE A 65 -13.91 -11.66 33.35
N SER A 66 -12.65 -11.26 33.28
CA SER A 66 -11.70 -11.36 34.41
C SER A 66 -12.22 -10.63 35.64
N GLN A 67 -12.74 -9.41 35.47
CA GLN A 67 -13.35 -8.65 36.58
C GLN A 67 -14.56 -9.37 37.17
N LYS A 68 -15.45 -9.93 36.33
CA LYS A 68 -16.59 -10.73 36.80
C LYS A 68 -16.13 -11.95 37.61
N MET A 69 -15.02 -12.58 37.22
CA MET A 69 -14.42 -13.70 37.95
C MET A 69 -13.83 -13.25 39.29
N GLU A 70 -13.11 -12.12 39.33
CA GLU A 70 -12.55 -11.54 40.56
C GLU A 70 -13.63 -11.13 41.56
N CYS A 71 -14.74 -10.55 41.07
CA CYS A 71 -15.89 -10.19 41.89
C CYS A 71 -16.74 -11.39 42.32
N GLY A 72 -16.45 -12.61 41.84
CA GLY A 72 -17.23 -13.81 42.13
C GLY A 72 -18.63 -13.84 41.48
N GLU A 73 -18.91 -12.92 40.55
CA GLU A 73 -20.18 -12.84 39.82
C GLU A 73 -20.21 -13.77 38.59
N TYR A 74 -19.05 -14.30 38.19
CA TYR A 74 -18.96 -15.25 37.10
C TYR A 74 -19.46 -16.64 37.52
N SER A 75 -20.73 -16.93 37.23
CA SER A 75 -21.35 -18.23 37.45
C SER A 75 -21.72 -18.87 36.11
N VAL A 76 -21.16 -20.06 35.85
CA VAL A 76 -21.48 -20.87 34.65
C VAL A 76 -22.22 -22.12 35.10
N SER A 77 -23.33 -22.45 34.42
CA SER A 77 -24.08 -23.65 34.74
C SER A 77 -23.41 -24.91 34.20
N ALA A 78 -23.62 -26.04 34.86
CA ALA A 78 -23.12 -27.33 34.38
C ALA A 78 -23.71 -27.71 33.00
N SER A 79 -24.94 -27.26 32.71
CA SER A 79 -25.59 -27.48 31.40
C SER A 79 -24.86 -26.74 30.30
N ASP A 80 -24.52 -25.47 30.50
CA ASP A 80 -23.81 -24.65 29.50
C ASP A 80 -22.45 -25.26 29.13
N ILE A 81 -21.77 -25.84 30.12
CA ILE A 81 -20.50 -26.54 29.93
C ILE A 81 -20.72 -27.80 29.07
N ALA A 82 -21.72 -28.62 29.41
CA ALA A 82 -22.03 -29.84 28.66
C ALA A 82 -22.42 -29.53 27.21
N ASP A 83 -23.27 -28.52 26.99
CA ASP A 83 -23.70 -28.07 25.67
C ASP A 83 -22.50 -27.60 24.83
N LYS A 84 -21.55 -26.89 25.45
CA LYS A 84 -20.35 -26.44 24.74
C LYS A 84 -19.46 -27.61 24.32
N ILE A 85 -19.29 -28.60 25.19
CA ILE A 85 -18.50 -29.81 24.89
C ILE A 85 -19.13 -30.58 23.71
N ILE A 86 -20.44 -30.82 23.75
CA ILE A 86 -21.16 -31.52 22.68
C ILE A 86 -21.08 -30.72 21.37
N GLY A 87 -21.27 -29.39 21.43
CA GLY A 87 -21.14 -28.51 20.27
C GLY A 87 -19.76 -28.58 19.61
N MET A 88 -18.68 -28.61 20.41
CA MET A 88 -17.31 -28.77 19.89
C MET A 88 -17.08 -30.13 19.22
N LEU A 89 -17.67 -31.21 19.74
CA LEU A 89 -17.55 -32.54 19.15
C LEU A 89 -18.29 -32.64 17.81
N ASN A 90 -19.44 -31.97 17.69
CA ASN A 90 -20.22 -31.96 16.45
C ASN A 90 -19.55 -31.12 15.34
N GLN A 91 -18.97 -29.96 15.68
CA GLN A 91 -18.24 -29.13 14.71
C GLN A 91 -16.98 -29.78 14.14
N LYS A 92 -16.41 -30.78 14.83
CA LYS A 92 -15.20 -31.49 14.39
C LYS A 92 -15.50 -32.65 13.42
N LYS A 93 -16.77 -32.93 13.17
CA LYS A 93 -17.22 -34.06 12.35
C LYS A 93 -17.46 -33.68 10.88
N ASP A 94 -17.37 -32.39 10.57
CA ASP A 94 -17.34 -31.81 9.22
C ASP A 94 -15.90 -31.41 8.84
#